data_AF-A0A1Q6T432-F1
#
_entry.id   AF-A0A1Q6T432-F1
#
_cell.length_a   1.000
_cell.length_b   1.000
_cell.length_c   1.000
_cell.angle_alpha   90.00
_cell.angle_beta   90.00
_cell.angle_gamma   90.00
#
_symmetry.space_group_name_H-M   'P 1'
#
loop_
_entity.id
_entity.type
_entity.pdbx_description
1 polymer ?
#
loop_
_entity_poly.entity_id
_entity_poly.type
_entity_poly.pdbx_seq_one_letter_code
_entity_poly.pdbx_strand_id
1 'polypeptide(L)'
;MMTEDKAKAAGKPSLLGRYFQQGWLSKKYYIADGYRQLYSAEDRLLAGTMLYADFLKWGKGQLQVRDYAMPKVDGGSGWDDWQTGIGAENFRRALKKVSAPFVPVLYKIVLEEKEIRAPKGASTRERLYFNDEIKNLLCRALDELVPYYRRRV
;
A
#
# COMPACT_ATOMS: atom_id res chain seq x y z
N MET A 1 1.04 -10.71 25.22
CA MET A 1 0.80 -10.61 23.77
C MET A 1 -0.14 -9.42 23.57
N MET A 2 0.36 -8.27 23.09
CA MET A 2 -0.48 -7.09 22.84
C MET A 2 -1.10 -7.27 21.45
N THR A 3 -2.43 -7.32 21.38
CA THR A 3 -3.18 -7.34 20.13
C THR A 3 -2.92 -6.04 19.35
N GLU A 4 -2.82 -6.15 18.03
CA GLU A 4 -2.38 -5.08 17.10
C GLU A 4 -3.21 -3.79 17.23
N ASP A 5 -4.44 -3.87 17.74
CA ASP A 5 -5.29 -2.72 18.09
C ASP A 5 -4.70 -1.79 19.16
N LYS A 6 -3.90 -2.30 20.13
CA LYS A 6 -3.25 -1.44 21.14
C LYS A 6 -2.03 -0.68 20.62
N ALA A 7 -1.43 -1.10 19.51
CA ALA A 7 -0.29 -0.38 18.92
C ALA A 7 -0.74 0.93 18.23
N LYS A 8 -1.95 0.93 17.66
CA LYS A 8 -2.57 2.11 17.03
C LYS A 8 -2.95 3.19 18.05
N ALA A 9 -3.34 2.78 19.27
CA ALA A 9 -3.64 3.69 20.39
C ALA A 9 -2.39 4.36 21.01
N ALA A 10 -1.18 3.84 20.73
CA ALA A 10 0.08 4.31 21.32
C ALA A 10 0.82 5.36 20.48
N GLY A 11 0.19 5.95 19.46
CA GLY A 11 0.81 6.97 18.60
C GLY A 11 1.96 6.45 17.72
N LYS A 12 2.09 5.13 17.57
CA LYS A 12 3.14 4.55 16.72
C LYS A 12 2.79 4.77 15.23
N PRO A 13 3.71 5.32 14.43
CA PRO A 13 3.47 5.50 13.01
C PRO A 13 3.26 4.14 12.33
N SER A 14 2.35 4.10 11.35
CA SER A 14 2.14 2.93 10.48
C SER A 14 3.45 2.48 9.83
N LEU A 15 3.51 1.25 9.32
CA LEU A 15 4.72 0.80 8.62
C LEU A 15 5.11 1.76 7.48
N LEU A 16 4.12 2.21 6.70
CA LEU A 16 4.32 3.21 5.65
C LEU A 16 4.82 4.55 6.21
N GLY A 17 4.29 5.00 7.35
CA GLY A 17 4.76 6.21 8.04
C GLY A 17 6.21 6.10 8.51
N ARG A 18 6.64 4.93 8.99
CA ARG A 18 8.06 4.67 9.33
C ARG A 18 8.95 4.72 8.09
N TYR A 19 8.51 4.15 6.97
CA TYR A 19 9.23 4.22 5.70
C TYR A 19 9.32 5.63 5.15
N PHE A 20 8.28 6.45 5.33
CA PHE A 20 8.33 7.88 5.03
C PHE A 20 9.42 8.58 5.87
N GLN A 21 9.43 8.38 7.20
CA GLN A 21 10.44 8.96 8.09
C GLN A 21 11.88 8.51 7.75
N GLN A 22 12.05 7.28 7.25
CA GLN A 22 13.33 6.74 6.79
C GLN A 22 13.72 7.20 5.37
N GLY A 23 12.91 8.03 4.71
CA GLY A 23 13.17 8.52 3.35
C GLY A 23 12.98 7.48 2.25
N TRP A 24 12.36 6.33 2.53
CA TRP A 24 12.13 5.29 1.52
C TRP A 24 11.21 5.79 0.38
N LEU A 25 10.28 6.69 0.71
CA LEU A 25 9.31 7.24 -0.24
C LEU A 25 9.86 8.38 -1.10
N SER A 26 11.12 8.80 -0.90
CA SER A 26 11.77 9.87 -1.66
C SER A 26 12.53 9.36 -2.90
N LYS A 27 12.26 8.12 -3.33
CA LYS A 27 13.00 7.48 -4.43
C LYS A 27 12.79 8.23 -5.74
N LYS A 28 13.91 8.54 -6.41
CA LYS A 28 14.00 9.07 -7.77
C LYS A 28 14.28 7.93 -8.73
N TYR A 29 13.68 7.98 -9.91
CA TYR A 29 13.94 7.04 -11.00
C TYR A 29 14.80 7.71 -12.05
N TYR A 30 15.70 6.95 -12.66
CA TYR A 30 16.32 7.39 -13.88
C TYR A 30 15.32 7.25 -15.03
N ILE A 31 14.99 8.37 -15.64
CA ILE A 31 14.22 8.45 -16.89
C ILE A 31 15.11 9.08 -17.96
N ALA A 32 14.65 9.13 -19.21
CA ALA A 32 15.46 9.54 -20.37
C ALA A 32 16.32 10.81 -20.15
N ASP A 33 15.81 11.78 -19.39
CA ASP A 33 16.48 13.07 -19.13
C ASP A 33 17.06 13.21 -17.70
N GLY A 34 17.27 12.10 -16.99
CA GLY A 34 17.93 12.07 -15.69
C GLY A 34 17.05 11.58 -14.54
N TYR A 35 17.50 11.82 -13.30
CA TYR A 35 16.80 11.37 -12.10
C TYR A 35 15.61 12.24 -11.76
N ARG A 36 14.40 11.69 -11.92
CA ARG A 36 13.15 12.38 -11.59
C ARG A 36 12.36 11.63 -10.53
N GLN A 37 11.75 12.40 -9.64
CA GLN A 37 10.70 11.93 -8.76
C GLN A 37 9.36 12.41 -9.34
N LEU A 38 8.47 11.46 -9.67
CA LEU A 38 7.18 11.78 -10.29
C LEU A 38 6.23 12.45 -9.29
N TYR A 39 6.23 11.98 -8.04
CA TYR A 39 5.42 12.49 -6.95
C TYR A 39 6.22 12.59 -5.66
N SER A 40 5.90 13.58 -4.82
CA SER A 40 6.63 13.80 -3.57
C SER A 40 6.45 12.62 -2.60
N ALA A 41 7.29 12.55 -1.56
CA ALA A 41 7.16 11.51 -0.55
C ALA A 41 5.83 11.64 0.21
N GLU A 42 5.35 12.87 0.37
CA GLU A 42 4.06 13.23 0.98
C GLU A 42 2.89 12.77 0.10
N ASP A 43 2.95 13.00 -1.22
CA ASP A 43 1.95 12.52 -2.17
C ASP A 43 1.81 11.00 -2.08
N ARG A 44 2.95 10.28 -2.04
CA ARG A 44 3.01 8.83 -1.91
C ARG A 44 2.47 8.34 -0.57
N LEU A 45 2.82 9.00 0.53
CA LEU A 45 2.31 8.70 1.87
C LEU A 45 0.79 8.89 1.94
N LEU A 46 0.28 9.98 1.38
CA LEU A 46 -1.14 10.29 1.33
C LEU A 46 -1.90 9.22 0.55
N ALA A 47 -1.43 8.87 -0.66
CA ALA A 47 -2.06 7.84 -1.50
C ALA A 47 -2.13 6.48 -0.79
N GLY A 48 -1.05 6.05 -0.14
CA GLY A 48 -1.05 4.81 0.64
C GLY A 48 -1.97 4.87 1.86
N THR A 49 -2.05 6.01 2.54
CA THR A 49 -2.94 6.22 3.69
C THR A 49 -4.41 6.19 3.27
N MET A 50 -4.76 6.81 2.14
CA MET A 50 -6.12 6.79 1.59
C MET A 50 -6.52 5.40 1.12
N LEU A 51 -5.60 4.65 0.50
CA LEU A 51 -5.83 3.24 0.15
C LEU A 51 -6.13 2.40 1.39
N TYR A 52 -5.36 2.56 2.46
CA TYR A 52 -5.59 1.86 3.71
C TYR A 52 -6.93 2.26 4.35
N ALA A 53 -7.32 3.55 4.27
CA ALA A 53 -8.61 4.01 4.76
C ALA A 53 -9.79 3.40 3.96
N ASP A 54 -9.69 3.32 2.64
CA ASP A 54 -10.70 2.67 1.80
C ASP A 54 -10.76 1.15 2.07
N PHE A 55 -9.61 0.51 2.32
CA PHE A 55 -9.53 -0.89 2.75
C PHE A 55 -10.22 -1.13 4.10
N LEU A 56 -10.05 -0.23 5.08
CA LEU A 56 -10.73 -0.33 6.37
C LEU A 56 -12.25 -0.18 6.23
N LYS A 57 -12.71 0.73 5.37
CA LYS A 57 -14.16 0.93 5.08
C LYS A 57 -14.78 -0.27 4.37
N TRP A 58 -14.02 -1.02 3.57
CA TRP A 58 -14.47 -2.27 2.99
C TRP A 58 -14.69 -3.38 4.03
N GLY A 59 -14.11 -3.25 5.23
CA GLY A 59 -14.40 -4.14 6.36
C GLY A 59 -13.60 -5.43 6.38
N LYS A 60 -12.25 -5.37 6.25
CA LYS A 60 -11.26 -6.47 6.47
C LYS A 60 -11.67 -7.88 5.95
N GLY A 61 -12.63 -7.99 5.04
CA GLY A 61 -13.31 -9.25 4.74
C GLY A 61 -12.43 -10.15 3.90
N GLN A 62 -11.70 -11.06 4.56
CA GLN A 62 -10.99 -12.21 4.00
C GLN A 62 -10.57 -12.06 2.53
N LEU A 63 -9.60 -11.19 2.24
CA LEU A 63 -8.88 -11.27 0.97
C LEU A 63 -8.00 -12.53 1.03
N GLN A 64 -8.47 -13.63 0.46
CA GLN A 64 -7.61 -14.78 0.27
C GLN A 64 -6.68 -14.49 -0.92
N VAL A 65 -5.47 -15.04 -0.85
CA VAL A 65 -4.43 -14.95 -1.90
C VAL A 65 -4.91 -15.50 -3.26
N ARG A 66 -6.12 -16.06 -3.37
CA ARG A 66 -6.76 -16.46 -4.63
C ARG A 66 -7.64 -15.38 -5.28
N ASP A 67 -7.95 -14.28 -4.59
CA ASP A 67 -8.91 -13.26 -5.06
C ASP A 67 -8.30 -12.17 -5.95
N TYR A 68 -7.04 -12.33 -6.38
CA TYR A 68 -6.37 -11.38 -7.30
C TYR A 68 -7.14 -11.16 -8.62
N ALA A 69 -8.04 -12.08 -8.99
CA ALA A 69 -8.82 -12.02 -10.22
C ALA A 69 -10.25 -11.47 -10.07
N MET A 70 -10.89 -11.60 -8.90
CA MET A 70 -12.26 -11.09 -8.63
C MET A 70 -12.67 -11.41 -7.18
N PRO A 71 -12.86 -10.41 -6.30
CA PRO A 71 -13.49 -10.65 -5.01
C PRO A 71 -15.00 -10.88 -5.21
N LYS A 72 -15.50 -12.10 -4.91
CA LYS A 72 -16.95 -12.34 -4.85
C LYS A 72 -17.55 -11.61 -3.66
N VAL A 73 -18.69 -10.95 -3.88
CA VAL A 73 -19.48 -10.26 -2.86
C VAL A 73 -20.68 -11.12 -2.54
N ASP A 74 -20.69 -11.74 -1.36
CA ASP A 74 -21.93 -12.24 -0.78
C ASP A 74 -22.64 -11.04 -0.14
N GLY A 75 -23.68 -10.56 -0.82
CA GLY A 75 -24.48 -9.41 -0.40
C GLY A 75 -25.40 -9.78 0.77
N GLY A 76 -25.11 -9.24 1.96
CA GLY A 76 -25.99 -9.27 3.12
C GLY A 76 -26.81 -7.99 3.18
N SER A 77 -28.13 -8.11 3.00
CA SER A 77 -29.07 -6.98 3.02
C SER A 77 -29.13 -6.29 4.39
N GLY A 78 -28.62 -5.07 4.47
CA GLY A 78 -28.77 -4.19 5.63
C GLY A 78 -28.31 -2.78 5.27
N TRP A 79 -28.98 -1.75 5.78
CA TRP A 79 -28.64 -0.35 5.48
C TRP A 79 -27.23 0.08 5.98
N ASP A 80 -26.52 -0.79 6.70
CA ASP A 80 -25.08 -0.70 7.03
C ASP A 80 -24.14 -0.94 5.83
N ASP A 81 -24.68 -1.36 4.68
CA ASP A 81 -23.91 -1.84 3.52
C ASP A 81 -23.52 -0.73 2.51
N TRP A 82 -24.05 0.50 2.65
CA TRP A 82 -23.78 1.58 1.69
C TRP A 82 -22.36 2.16 1.80
N GLN A 83 -21.88 2.42 3.03
CA GLN A 83 -20.50 2.89 3.24
C GLN A 83 -19.48 1.79 2.95
N THR A 84 -19.83 0.54 3.28
CA THR A 84 -19.07 -0.66 2.92
C THR A 84 -18.98 -0.80 1.40
N GLY A 85 -20.10 -0.62 0.68
CA GLY A 85 -20.15 -0.65 -0.79
C GLY A 85 -19.31 0.43 -1.46
N ILE A 86 -19.36 1.68 -0.99
CA ILE A 86 -18.54 2.78 -1.53
C ILE A 86 -17.05 2.60 -1.20
N GLY A 87 -16.72 2.21 0.03
CA GLY A 87 -15.35 1.91 0.45
C GLY A 87 -14.75 0.76 -0.35
N ALA A 88 -15.51 -0.33 -0.51
CA ALA A 88 -15.15 -1.50 -1.31
C ALA A 88 -14.89 -1.13 -2.77
N GLU A 89 -15.78 -0.35 -3.37
CA GLU A 89 -15.69 0.02 -4.78
C GLU A 89 -14.49 0.96 -5.02
N ASN A 90 -14.24 1.90 -4.10
CA ASN A 90 -13.06 2.76 -4.17
C ASN A 90 -11.76 1.98 -4.03
N PHE A 91 -11.70 1.06 -3.06
CA PHE A 91 -10.53 0.19 -2.87
C PHE A 91 -10.27 -0.69 -4.10
N ARG A 92 -11.31 -1.33 -4.66
CA ARG A 92 -11.19 -2.14 -5.88
C ARG A 92 -10.78 -1.31 -7.09
N ARG A 93 -11.35 -0.12 -7.27
CA ARG A 93 -10.97 0.80 -8.35
C ARG A 93 -9.52 1.24 -8.22
N ALA A 94 -9.06 1.53 -7.00
CA ALA A 94 -7.67 1.87 -6.73
C ALA A 94 -6.74 0.71 -7.09
N LEU A 95 -7.04 -0.52 -6.65
CA LEU A 95 -6.24 -1.70 -6.99
C LEU A 95 -6.18 -1.95 -8.49
N LYS A 96 -7.27 -1.73 -9.24
CA LYS A 96 -7.28 -1.83 -10.71
C LYS A 96 -6.39 -0.79 -11.41
N LYS A 97 -5.95 0.27 -10.73
CA LYS A 97 -4.97 1.23 -11.26
C LYS A 97 -3.53 0.78 -11.08
N VAL A 98 -3.29 -0.17 -10.18
CA VAL A 98 -1.94 -0.64 -9.86
C VAL A 98 -1.59 -1.79 -10.79
N SER A 99 -0.45 -1.67 -11.46
CA SER A 99 0.14 -2.71 -12.28
C SER A 99 0.38 -3.97 -11.44
N ALA A 100 0.01 -5.13 -11.99
CA ALA A 100 0.13 -6.44 -11.34
C ALA A 100 1.45 -6.71 -10.59
N PRO A 101 2.66 -6.39 -11.12
CA PRO A 101 3.91 -6.64 -10.41
C PRO A 101 4.07 -5.86 -9.08
N PHE A 102 3.37 -4.73 -8.91
CA PHE A 102 3.52 -3.87 -7.73
C PHE A 102 2.50 -4.18 -6.63
N VAL A 103 1.40 -4.85 -6.97
CA VAL A 103 0.32 -5.22 -6.04
C VAL A 103 0.82 -6.01 -4.82
N PRO A 104 1.72 -7.03 -4.95
CA PRO A 104 2.17 -7.79 -3.78
C PRO A 104 2.89 -6.95 -2.73
N VAL A 105 3.75 -6.02 -3.16
CA VAL A 105 4.51 -5.13 -2.27
C VAL A 105 3.57 -4.14 -1.58
N LEU A 106 2.65 -3.54 -2.34
CA LEU A 106 1.62 -2.65 -1.81
C LEU A 106 0.76 -3.35 -0.76
N TYR A 107 0.29 -4.57 -1.05
CA TYR A 107 -0.54 -5.35 -0.13
C TYR A 107 0.20 -5.65 1.17
N LYS A 108 1.42 -6.17 1.08
CA LYS A 108 2.23 -6.53 2.25
C LYS A 108 2.55 -5.32 3.13
N ILE A 109 2.99 -4.21 2.54
CA ILE A 109 3.48 -3.07 3.31
C ILE A 109 2.35 -2.15 3.78
N VAL A 110 1.39 -1.85 2.90
CA VAL A 110 0.35 -0.84 3.16
C VAL A 110 -0.89 -1.45 3.82
N LEU A 111 -1.27 -2.67 3.46
CA LEU A 111 -2.52 -3.28 3.94
C LEU A 111 -2.28 -4.26 5.10
N GLU A 112 -1.30 -5.15 4.99
CA GLU A 112 -0.93 -6.09 6.06
C GLU A 112 0.01 -5.47 7.12
N GLU A 113 0.53 -4.26 6.89
CA GLU A 113 1.57 -3.63 7.73
C GLU A 113 2.78 -4.54 8.00
N LYS A 114 3.12 -5.41 7.04
CA LYS A 114 4.17 -6.42 7.14
C LYS A 114 5.43 -6.00 6.40
N GLU A 115 6.53 -5.98 7.13
CA GLU A 115 7.86 -5.72 6.57
C GLU A 115 8.32 -6.87 5.66
N ILE A 116 8.76 -6.53 4.46
CA ILE A 116 9.38 -7.48 3.53
C ILE A 116 10.88 -7.51 3.83
N ARG A 117 11.37 -8.64 4.35
CA ARG A 117 12.76 -8.81 4.75
C ARG A 117 13.54 -9.60 3.71
N ALA A 118 14.80 -9.22 3.54
CA ALA A 118 15.75 -9.97 2.73
C ALA A 118 15.89 -11.43 3.24
N PRO A 119 16.23 -12.39 2.37
CA PRO A 119 16.42 -13.78 2.74
C PRO A 119 17.44 -13.96 3.87
N LYS A 120 17.20 -14.94 4.75
CA LYS A 120 18.18 -15.33 5.78
C LYS A 120 19.41 -15.89 5.09
N GLY A 121 20.59 -15.35 5.42
CA GLY A 121 21.86 -15.74 4.79
C GLY A 121 22.33 -14.81 3.66
N ALA A 122 21.50 -13.85 3.22
CA ALA A 122 21.94 -12.84 2.25
C ALA A 122 23.09 -12.00 2.81
N SER A 123 24.11 -11.77 1.98
CA SER A 123 25.22 -10.86 2.23
C SER A 123 24.73 -9.42 2.40
N THR A 124 25.58 -8.55 2.96
CA THR A 124 25.27 -7.12 3.10
C THR A 124 24.89 -6.48 1.76
N ARG A 125 25.59 -6.85 0.68
CA ARG A 125 25.35 -6.33 -0.67
C ARG A 125 24.01 -6.79 -1.22
N GLU A 126 23.67 -8.07 -1.09
CA GLU A 126 22.38 -8.61 -1.53
C GLU A 126 21.21 -8.00 -0.75
N ARG A 127 21.37 -7.74 0.54
CA ARG A 127 20.36 -7.05 1.35
C ARG A 127 20.12 -5.62 0.87
N LEU A 128 21.18 -4.90 0.49
CA LEU A 128 21.06 -3.55 -0.06
C LEU A 128 20.28 -3.56 -1.38
N TYR A 129 20.63 -4.44 -2.32
CA TYR A 129 19.89 -4.57 -3.58
C TYR A 129 18.44 -4.98 -3.37
N PHE A 130 18.20 -5.95 -2.49
CA PHE A 130 16.84 -6.39 -2.15
C PHE A 130 16.00 -5.23 -1.61
N ASN A 131 16.53 -4.49 -0.63
CA ASN A 131 15.82 -3.36 -0.05
C ASN A 131 15.60 -2.24 -1.07
N ASP A 132 16.57 -1.99 -1.96
CA ASP A 132 16.43 -0.99 -3.01
C ASP A 132 15.34 -1.34 -4.02
N GLU A 133 15.19 -2.64 -4.33
CA GLU A 133 14.15 -3.15 -5.20
C GLU A 133 12.77 -3.08 -4.54
N ILE A 134 12.65 -3.47 -3.26
CA ILE A 134 11.38 -3.29 -2.52
C ILE A 134 10.97 -1.81 -2.46
N LYS A 135 11.93 -0.90 -2.23
CA LYS A 135 11.68 0.55 -2.30
C LYS A 135 11.20 0.99 -3.67
N ASN A 136 11.84 0.48 -4.73
CA ASN A 136 11.48 0.78 -6.12
C ASN A 136 10.04 0.36 -6.42
N LEU A 137 9.70 -0.90 -6.13
CA LEU A 137 8.37 -1.47 -6.34
C LEU A 137 7.30 -0.73 -5.53
N LEU A 138 7.57 -0.45 -4.25
CA LEU A 138 6.63 0.29 -3.40
C LEU A 138 6.36 1.69 -3.95
N CYS A 139 7.41 2.44 -4.27
CA CYS A 139 7.24 3.81 -4.77
C CYS A 139 6.52 3.83 -6.13
N ARG A 140 6.75 2.84 -7.00
CA ARG A 140 6.02 2.72 -8.28
C ARG A 140 4.55 2.39 -8.07
N ALA A 141 4.24 1.49 -7.14
CA ALA A 141 2.87 1.18 -6.76
C ALA A 141 2.13 2.44 -6.28
N LEU A 142 2.78 3.22 -5.42
CA LEU A 142 2.20 4.45 -4.88
C LEU A 142 2.05 5.52 -5.96
N ASP A 143 3.02 5.66 -6.88
CA ASP A 143 2.93 6.60 -7.99
C ASP A 143 1.73 6.33 -8.92
N GLU A 144 1.34 5.08 -9.11
CA GLU A 144 0.13 4.72 -9.88
C GLU A 144 -1.17 5.05 -9.12
N LEU A 145 -1.11 5.11 -7.79
CA LEU A 145 -2.24 5.48 -6.93
C LEU A 145 -2.40 7.00 -6.77
N VAL A 146 -1.30 7.77 -6.81
CA VAL A 146 -1.35 9.23 -6.59
C VAL A 146 -2.36 9.92 -7.53
N PRO A 147 -2.39 9.70 -8.85
CA PRO A 147 -3.38 10.32 -9.74
C PRO A 147 -4.82 9.97 -9.39
N TYR A 148 -5.07 8.76 -8.88
CA TYR A 148 -6.40 8.30 -8.53
C TYR A 148 -6.91 9.03 -7.28
N TYR A 149 -6.06 9.15 -6.25
CA TYR A 149 -6.43 9.80 -5.00
C TYR A 149 -6.37 11.32 -5.06
N ARG A 150 -5.47 11.93 -5.85
CA ARG A 150 -5.44 13.38 -6.07
C ARG A 150 -6.72 13.92 -6.70
N ARG A 151 -7.36 13.18 -7.60
CA ARG A 151 -8.65 13.60 -8.22
C ARG A 151 -9.83 13.59 -7.26
N ARG A 152 -9.66 13.00 -6.07
CA ARG A 152 -10.71 12.88 -5.03
C ARG A 152 -10.58 13.92 -3.92
N VAL A 153 -9.47 14.66 -3.88
CA VAL A 153 -9.23 15.80 -2.98
C VAL A 153 -9.66 17.06 -3.71
#